data_AF-A0A3B9HNG6-F1
#
_entry.id   AF-A0A3B9HNG6-F1
#
_cell.length_a   1.000
_cell.length_b   1.000
_cell.length_c   1.000
_cell.angle_alpha   90.00
_cell.angle_beta   90.00
_cell.angle_gamma   90.00
#
_symmetry.space_group_name_H-M   'P 1'
#
loop_
_entity.id
_entity.type
_entity.pdbx_description
1 polymer ?
#
loop_
_entity_poly.entity_id
_entity_poly.type
_entity_poly.pdbx_seq_one_letter_code
_entity_poly.pdbx_strand_id
1 'polypeptide(L)' 'MIFRNIGKTGVEGSQLGFGCMRLPVIDGVANRIDIPEATKMLRHAIINGMPQHLC' A
#
# COMPACT_ATOMS: atom_id res chain seq x y z
N MET A 1 -13.85 6.15 -2.68
CA MET A 1 -13.06 4.93 -2.95
C MET A 1 -13.68 4.25 -4.17
N ILE A 2 -12.96 4.18 -5.29
CA ILE A 2 -13.48 3.59 -6.53
C ILE A 2 -12.92 2.18 -6.63
N PHE A 3 -13.79 1.20 -6.47
CA PHE A 3 -13.46 -0.21 -6.65
C PHE A 3 -13.78 -0.62 -8.07
N ARG A 4 -12.90 -1.41 -8.67
CA ARG A 4 -13.14 -1.98 -9.99
C ARG A 4 -12.75 -3.44 -9.96
N ASN A 5 -13.55 -4.27 -10.62
CA ASN A 5 -13.18 -5.66 -10.85
C ASN A 5 -11.86 -5.71 -11.62
N ILE A 6 -10.88 -6.38 -11.03
CA ILE A 6 -9.60 -6.64 -11.67
C ILE A 6 -9.82 -7.78 -12.67
N GLY A 7 -10.00 -7.45 -13.95
CA GLY A 7 -10.17 -8.44 -15.01
C GLY A 7 -11.43 -9.30 -14.84
N LYS A 8 -11.27 -10.64 -14.92
CA LYS A 8 -12.35 -11.64 -14.80
C LYS A 8 -12.30 -12.46 -13.51
N THR A 9 -11.42 -12.13 -12.57
CA THR A 9 -11.24 -12.91 -11.33
C THR A 9 -12.32 -12.64 -10.28
N GLY A 10 -13.23 -11.68 -10.51
CA GLY A 10 -14.29 -11.31 -9.55
C GLY A 10 -13.75 -10.60 -8.30
N VAL A 11 -12.48 -10.21 -8.32
CA VAL A 11 -11.82 -9.50 -7.22
C VAL A 11 -12.03 -8.01 -7.43
N GLU A 12 -12.74 -7.39 -6.51
CA GLU A 12 -12.90 -5.95 -6.45
C GLU A 12 -11.64 -5.32 -5.83
N GLY A 13 -10.78 -4.78 -6.70
CA GLY A 13 -9.59 -4.04 -6.29
C GLY A 13 -9.86 -2.54 -6.22
N SER A 14 -9.20 -1.85 -5.31
CA SER A 14 -9.15 -0.38 -5.37
C SER A 14 -8.38 0.07 -6.62
N GLN A 15 -8.89 1.08 -7.34
CA GLN A 15 -8.15 1.67 -8.47
C GLN A 15 -6.83 2.33 -8.03
N LEU A 16 -6.74 2.74 -6.77
CA LEU A 16 -5.50 3.18 -6.14
C LEU A 16 -4.85 1.97 -5.45
N GLY A 17 -3.69 1.56 -5.95
CA GLY A 17 -2.82 0.60 -5.28
C GLY A 17 -1.77 1.34 -4.46
N PHE A 18 -1.53 0.91 -3.22
CA PHE A 18 -0.41 1.39 -2.43
C PHE A 18 0.85 0.65 -2.90
N GLY A 19 1.73 1.34 -3.62
CA GLY A 19 2.95 0.74 -4.15
C GLY A 19 3.96 0.43 -3.05
N CYS A 20 4.00 -0.82 -2.58
CA CYS A 20 4.99 -1.30 -1.60
C CYS A 20 6.41 -1.47 -2.19
N MET A 21 6.64 -1.11 -3.47
CA MET A 21 7.94 -1.20 -4.15
C MET A 21 9.01 -0.23 -3.63
N ARG A 22 8.62 0.78 -2.84
CA ARG A 22 9.54 1.78 -2.27
C ARG A 22 9.07 2.21 -0.88
N LEU A 23 9.32 1.37 0.12
CA LEU A 23 9.07 1.73 1.52
C LEU A 23 10.06 2.81 2.00
N PRO A 24 9.70 3.64 3.01
CA PRO A 24 10.61 4.61 3.58
C PRO A 24 11.83 3.90 4.18
N VAL A 25 13.01 4.45 3.93
CA VAL A 25 14.29 3.91 4.39
C VAL A 25 15.09 4.96 5.14
N ILE A 26 15.77 4.52 6.20
CA ILE A 26 16.63 5.35 7.04
C ILE A 26 17.93 5.61 6.28
N ASP A 27 18.34 6.87 6.19
CA ASP A 27 19.58 7.33 5.54
C ASP A 27 19.73 6.94 4.06
N GLY A 28 18.62 6.69 3.35
CA GLY A 28 18.66 6.28 1.94
C GLY A 28 19.19 4.86 1.71
N VAL A 29 19.44 4.10 2.77
CA VAL A 29 19.95 2.73 2.69
C VAL A 29 18.79 1.77 2.47
N ALA A 30 18.69 1.19 1.28
CA ALA A 30 17.59 0.29 0.89
C ALA A 30 17.35 -0.88 1.86
N ASN A 31 18.37 -1.29 2.62
CA ASN A 31 18.30 -2.36 3.63
C ASN A 31 17.89 -1.90 5.04
N ARG A 32 17.69 -0.59 5.29
CA ARG A 32 17.20 -0.08 6.57
C ARG A 32 15.83 0.53 6.38
N ILE A 33 14.80 -0.30 6.44
CA ILE A 33 13.42 0.17 6.35
C ILE A 33 13.09 0.94 7.64
N ASP A 34 12.54 2.14 7.49
CA ASP A 34 11.96 2.88 8.60
C ASP A 34 10.59 2.26 8.95
N ILE A 35 10.63 1.26 9.83
CA ILE A 35 9.44 0.54 10.29
C ILE A 35 8.36 1.47 10.87
N PRO A 36 8.65 2.45 11.75
CA PRO A 36 7.62 3.33 12.26
C PRO A 36 6.98 4.21 11.17
N GLU A 37 7.77 4.78 10.25
CA GLU A 37 7.27 5.59 9.14
C GLU A 37 6.43 4.72 8.16
N ALA A 38 6.93 3.54 7.81
CA ALA A 38 6.24 2.59 6.93
C ALA A 38 4.90 2.14 7.53
N THR A 39 4.88 1.88 8.84
CA THR A 39 3.65 1.52 9.56
C THR A 39 2.64 2.65 9.52
N LYS A 40 3.08 3.91 9.67
CA LYS A 40 2.21 5.09 9.58
C LYS A 40 1.66 5.27 8.17
N MET A 41 2.49 5.08 7.13
CA MET A 41 2.05 5.13 5.74
C MET A 41 1.01 4.05 5.43
N LEU A 42 1.24 2.81 5.87
CA LEU A 42 0.30 1.70 5.69
C LEU A 42 -1.03 1.97 6.43
N ARG A 43 -0.97 2.43 7.69
CA ARG A 43 -2.17 2.81 8.45
C ARG A 43 -2.92 3.95 7.77
N HIS A 44 -2.22 4.97 7.30
CA HIS A 44 -2.82 6.08 6.57
C HIS A 44 -3.46 5.61 5.25
N ALA A 45 -2.80 4.71 4.52
CA ALA A 45 -3.34 4.12 3.31
C ALA A 45 -4.65 3.36 3.61
N ILE A 46 -4.66 2.52 4.65
CA ILE A 46 -5.85 1.77 5.07
C ILE A 46 -6.99 2.69 5.49
N ILE A 47 -6.71 3.71 6.32
CA ILE A 47 -7.72 4.67 6.80
C ILE A 47 -8.32 5.46 5.63
N ASN A 48 -7.51 5.83 4.64
CA ASN A 48 -7.99 6.54 3.44
C ASN A 48 -8.64 5.61 2.40
N GLY A 49 -8.81 4.32 2.73
CA GLY A 49 -9.46 3.37 1.85
C GLY A 49 -8.50 2.79 0.81
N MET A 50 -7.38 2.23 1.25
CA MET A 50 -6.60 1.26 0.47
C MET A 50 -6.82 -0.12 1.09
N PRO A 51 -7.35 -1.11 0.33
CA PRO A 51 -7.62 -2.43 0.86
C PRO A 51 -6.30 -3.16 1.13
N GLN A 52 -6.18 -3.68 2.36
CA GLN A 52 -5.01 -4.41 2.87
C GLN A 52 -4.71 -5.72 2.13
N HIS A 53 -5.60 -6.13 1.21
CA HIS A 53 -5.49 -7.33 0.40
C HIS A 53 -4.45 -7.21 -0.74
N LEU A 54 -4.07 -6.00 -1.17
CA LEU A 54 -3.22 -5.80 -2.36
C LEU A 54 -1.74 -5.44 -2.09
N CYS A 55 -1.28 -5.57 -0.85
CA CYS A 55 0.14 -5.68 -0.51
C CYS A 55 0.31 -7.11 0.08
#